data_AF-A0A7C7AHA7-F1
#
_entry.id   AF-A0A7C7AHA7-F1
#
_cell.length_a   1.000
_cell.length_b   1.000
_cell.length_c   1.000
_cell.angle_alpha   90.00
_cell.angle_beta   90.00
_cell.angle_gamma   90.00
#
_symmetry.space_group_name_H-M   'P 1'
#
loop_
_entity.id
_entity.type
_entity.pdbx_description
1 polymer ?
#
loop_
_entity_poly.entity_id
_entity_poly.type
_entity_poly.pdbx_seq_one_letter_code
_entity_poly.pdbx_strand_id
1 'polypeptide(L)' 'MIKILSERNVKNNHIISKEEAELLAGQAKIYEVVRVIKGKPIFLREHFY' A
#
# COMPACT_ATOMS: atom_id res chain seq x y z
N MET A 1 3.97 9.64 -9.21
CA MET A 1 3.82 8.49 -8.29
C MET A 1 3.07 7.40 -9.03
N ILE A 2 3.66 6.22 -9.19
CA ILE A 2 2.99 5.09 -9.84
C ILE A 2 1.75 4.73 -9.02
N LYS A 3 0.56 4.77 -9.64
CA LYS A 3 -0.72 4.44 -9.00
C LYS A 3 -1.02 2.94 -9.15
N ILE A 4 -0.26 2.08 -8.48
CA ILE A 4 -0.65 0.67 -8.34
C ILE A 4 -1.52 0.57 -7.09
N LEU A 5 -2.83 0.72 -7.29
CA LEU A 5 -3.82 0.57 -6.22
C LEU A 5 -4.63 -0.69 -6.45
N SER A 6 -4.86 -1.42 -5.36
CA SER A 6 -5.72 -2.60 -5.32
C SER A 6 -7.19 -2.18 -5.31
N GLU A 7 -8.10 -3.08 -5.68
CA GLU A 7 -9.55 -2.89 -5.47
C GLU A 7 -9.91 -2.84 -3.98
N ARG A 8 -9.05 -3.40 -3.13
CA ARG A 8 -9.14 -3.35 -1.66
C ARG A 8 -7.83 -2.83 -1.08
N ASN A 9 -7.88 -1.68 -0.43
CA ASN A 9 -6.73 -1.08 0.25
C ASN A 9 -7.00 -1.01 1.76
N VAL A 10 -5.98 -0.74 2.56
CA VAL A 10 -6.10 -0.63 4.02
C VAL A 10 -5.70 0.76 4.47
N LYS A 11 -6.57 1.39 5.28
CA LYS A 11 -6.32 2.67 5.96
C LYS A 11 -6.65 2.52 7.44
N ASN A 12 -5.66 2.70 8.31
CA ASN A 12 -5.84 2.59 9.77
C ASN A 12 -6.64 1.34 10.19
N ASN A 13 -6.22 0.17 9.72
CA ASN A 13 -6.85 -1.14 9.95
C ASN A 13 -8.27 -1.33 9.37
N HIS A 14 -8.75 -0.40 8.54
CA HIS A 14 -10.02 -0.53 7.84
C HIS A 14 -9.80 -0.74 6.35
N ILE A 15 -10.61 -1.61 5.73
CA ILE A 15 -10.60 -1.80 4.28
C ILE A 15 -11.31 -0.60 3.64
N ILE A 16 -10.68 0.00 2.64
CA ILE A 16 -11.21 1.10 1.85
C ILE A 16 -11.19 0.75 0.35
N SER A 17 -12.02 1.45 -0.42
CA SER A 17 -12.10 1.23 -1.87
C SER A 17 -10.87 1.80 -2.60
N LYS A 18 -10.77 1.52 -3.90
CA LYS A 18 -9.75 2.10 -4.76
C LYS A 18 -9.94 3.60 -4.94
N GLU A 19 -11.17 4.04 -5.12
CA GLU A 19 -11.54 5.45 -5.31
C GLU A 19 -11.17 6.27 -4.06
N GLU A 20 -11.46 5.74 -2.87
CA GLU A 20 -11.06 6.36 -1.60
C GLU A 20 -9.53 6.42 -1.45
N ALA A 21 -8.82 5.38 -1.86
CA ALA A 21 -7.36 5.34 -1.82
C ALA A 21 -6.72 6.32 -2.82
N GLU A 22 -7.32 6.52 -4.01
CA GLU A 22 -6.83 7.46 -5.03
C GLU A 22 -6.80 8.91 -4.54
N LEU A 23 -7.80 9.32 -3.75
CA LEU A 23 -7.86 10.64 -3.12
C LEU A 23 -6.72 10.88 -2.11
N LEU A 24 -6.20 9.80 -1.52
CA LEU A 24 -5.17 9.85 -0.48
C LEU A 24 -3.76 9.64 -1.02
N ALA A 25 -3.61 8.91 -2.15
CA ALA A 25 -2.32 8.50 -2.68
C ALA A 25 -1.36 9.67 -2.96
N GLY A 26 -1.88 10.85 -3.31
CA GLY A 26 -1.07 12.06 -3.55
C GLY A 26 -0.59 12.79 -2.29
N GLN A 27 -1.04 12.39 -1.10
CA GLN A 27 -0.78 13.10 0.16
C GLN A 27 0.35 12.46 0.98
N ALA A 28 0.85 11.29 0.56
CA ALA A 28 1.86 10.55 1.30
C ALA A 28 3.21 11.28 1.29
N LYS A 29 3.74 11.60 2.47
CA LYS A 29 5.08 12.18 2.64
C LYS A 29 6.18 11.11 2.56
N ILE A 30 5.87 9.89 2.98
CA ILE A 30 6.74 8.73 2.99
C ILE A 30 5.93 7.56 2.41
N TYR A 31 6.55 6.77 1.55
CA TYR A 31 5.95 5.57 0.97
C TYR A 31 7.01 4.47 0.85
N GLU A 32 6.57 3.23 0.99
CA GLU A 32 7.39 2.04 0.86
C GLU A 32 6.75 1.07 -0.14
N VAL A 33 7.57 0.27 -0.82
CA VAL A 33 7.10 -0.71 -1.81
C VAL A 33 7.61 -2.09 -1.43
N VAL A 34 6.70 -2.94 -0.97
CA VAL A 34 6.99 -4.34 -0.63
C VAL A 34 6.55 -5.24 -1.78
N ARG A 35 7.42 -6.13 -2.25
CA ARG A 35 7.05 -7.15 -3.25
C ARG A 35 6.41 -8.36 -2.56
N VAL A 36 5.40 -8.92 -3.22
CA VAL A 36 4.76 -10.19 -2.81
C VAL A 36 4.93 -11.21 -3.94
N ILE A 37 5.51 -12.37 -3.64
CA ILE A 37 5.72 -13.47 -4.59
C ILE A 37 5.06 -14.71 -4.02
N LYS A 38 4.15 -15.34 -4.78
CA LYS A 38 3.40 -16.54 -4.34
C LYS A 38 2.74 -16.36 -2.96
N GLY A 39 2.14 -15.18 -2.73
CA GLY A 39 1.47 -14.82 -1.48
C GLY A 39 2.41 -14.53 -0.29
N LYS A 40 3.73 -14.49 -0.50
CA LYS A 40 4.71 -14.20 0.56
C LYS A 40 5.33 -12.81 0.35
N PRO A 41 5.27 -11.91 1.34
CA PRO A 41 5.97 -10.63 1.26
C PRO A 41 7.48 -10.86 1.40
N ILE A 42 8.27 -10.14 0.61
CA ILE A 42 9.73 -10.24 0.55
C ILE A 42 10.34 -9.15 1.43
N PHE A 43 11.23 -9.52 2.37
CA PHE A 43 11.90 -8.61 3.30
C PHE A 43 10.98 -7.64 4.04
N LEU A 44 9.79 -8.11 4.45
CA LEU A 44 8.77 -7.26 5.06
C LEU A 44 9.29 -6.52 6.30
N ARG A 45 10.09 -7.17 7.16
CA ARG A 45 10.58 -6.58 8.40
C ARG A 45 11.53 -5.43 8.11
N GLU A 46 12.38 -5.59 7.11
CA GLU A 46 13.41 -4.66 6.67
C GLU A 46 12.82 -3.32 6.21
N HIS A 47 11.58 -3.31 5.70
CA HIS A 47 10.86 -2.08 5.33
C HIS A 47 10.27 -1.30 6.52
N PHE A 48 10.29 -1.84 7.74
CA PHE A 48 9.72 -1.20 8.95
C PHE A 48 10.77 -0.60 9.90
N TYR A 49 12.05 -0.63 9.54
CA TYR A 49 13.14 -0.09 10.38
C TYR A 49 13.37 1.41 10.18
#